data_AF-A0A438F6P1-F1
#
_entry.id   AF-A0A438F6P1-F1
#
_cell.length_a   1.000
_cell.length_b   1.000
_cell.length_c   1.000
_cell.angle_alpha   90.00
_cell.angle_beta   90.00
_cell.angle_gamma   90.00
#
_symmetry.space_group_name_H-M   'P 1'
#
loop_
_entity.id
_entity.type
_entity.pdbx_description
1 polymer ?
#
loop_
_entity_poly.entity_id
_entity_poly.type
_entity_poly.pdbx_seq_one_letter_code
_entity_poly.pdbx_strand_id
1 'polypeptide(L)'
;MVIPVGEVEGALDMAAEIGCKVGQLPTVYLGLPLGAPNRASSVWDGVEEKMRRKFALWKRQFLSKGGRITLIKSTLASIPLYQMSLFRMPKSMARRLEKLQRNFLWEEPMGGIRLI
;
A
#
# COMPACT_ATOMS: atom_id res chain seq x y z
N MET A 1 5.61 18.04 -15.78
CA MET A 1 4.64 17.22 -16.53
C MET A 1 3.26 17.71 -16.17
N VAL A 2 2.44 18.07 -17.14
CA VAL A 2 1.04 18.50 -16.95
C VAL A 2 0.11 17.38 -17.38
N ILE A 3 -0.95 17.14 -16.62
CA ILE A 3 -1.93 16.10 -16.93
C ILE A 3 -3.29 16.77 -17.05
N PRO A 4 -3.88 16.84 -18.26
CA PRO A 4 -5.22 17.37 -18.42
C PRO A 4 -6.24 16.43 -17.76
N VAL A 5 -7.23 17.01 -17.08
CA VAL A 5 -8.33 16.28 -16.47
C VAL A 5 -9.57 16.52 -17.34
N GLY A 6 -9.90 15.54 -18.18
CA GLY A 6 -10.93 15.67 -19.21
C GLY A 6 -10.37 16.16 -20.55
N GLU A 7 -11.26 16.54 -21.48
CA GLU A 7 -10.88 17.15 -22.75
C GLU A 7 -10.54 18.63 -22.52
N VAL A 8 -9.28 18.98 -22.79
CA VAL A 8 -8.76 20.35 -22.66
C VAL A 8 -8.07 20.71 -23.96
N GLU A 9 -8.67 21.61 -24.73
CA GLU A 9 -8.05 22.17 -25.93
C GLU A 9 -6.80 23.02 -25.57
N GLY A 10 -5.78 23.00 -26.41
CA GLY A 10 -4.55 23.79 -26.20
C GLY A 10 -3.64 23.30 -25.07
N ALA A 11 -3.88 22.11 -24.51
CA ALA A 11 -3.05 21.55 -23.43
C ALA A 11 -1.56 21.35 -23.82
N LEU A 12 -1.29 21.11 -25.11
CA LEU A 12 0.06 20.99 -25.64
C LEU A 12 0.79 22.33 -25.67
N ASP A 13 0.12 23.38 -26.15
CA ASP A 13 0.70 24.72 -26.27
C ASP A 13 1.00 25.32 -24.89
N MET A 14 0.05 25.22 -23.97
CA MET A 14 0.26 25.63 -22.57
C MET A 14 1.42 24.86 -21.92
N ALA A 15 1.55 23.56 -22.18
CA ALA A 15 2.64 22.77 -21.63
C ALA A 15 4.00 23.16 -22.25
N ALA A 16 4.03 23.53 -23.53
CA ALA A 16 5.24 24.01 -24.19
C ALA A 16 5.71 25.37 -23.62
N GLU A 17 4.79 26.31 -23.37
CA GLU A 17 5.12 27.61 -22.76
C GLU A 17 5.79 27.48 -21.39
N ILE A 18 5.31 26.56 -20.57
CA ILE A 18 5.87 26.30 -19.23
C ILE A 18 7.01 25.26 -19.24
N GLY A 19 7.44 24.79 -20.42
CA GLY A 19 8.52 23.80 -20.58
C GLY A 19 8.21 22.40 -20.01
N CYS A 20 6.94 22.03 -19.88
CA CYS A 20 6.49 20.73 -19.39
C CYS A 20 6.05 19.78 -20.51
N LYS A 21 6.18 18.47 -20.28
CA LYS A 21 5.54 17.44 -21.11
C LYS A 21 4.08 17.22 -20.70
N VAL A 22 3.20 16.93 -21.66
CA VAL A 22 1.83 16.48 -21.39
C VAL A 22 1.84 14.98 -21.08
N GLY A 23 1.21 14.60 -19.97
CA GLY A 23 0.98 13.22 -19.55
C GLY A 23 -0.51 12.84 -19.63
N GLN A 24 -0.82 11.57 -19.35
CA GLN A 24 -2.19 11.05 -19.39
C GLN A 24 -2.54 10.29 -18.10
N LEU A 25 -3.83 10.22 -17.79
CA LEU A 25 -4.39 9.37 -16.73
C LEU A 25 -4.78 7.99 -17.29
N PRO A 26 -4.73 6.93 -16.46
CA PRO A 26 -4.25 6.92 -15.08
C PRO A 26 -2.71 6.90 -14.99
N THR A 27 -2.14 7.65 -14.05
CA THR A 27 -0.68 7.67 -13.79
C THR A 27 -0.38 7.43 -12.32
N VAL A 28 0.87 7.08 -11.98
CA VAL A 28 1.29 6.91 -10.58
C VAL A 28 2.01 8.16 -10.09
N TYR A 29 1.47 8.80 -9.04
CA TYR A 29 2.08 9.93 -8.36
C TYR A 29 2.24 9.64 -6.87
N LEU A 30 3.46 9.76 -6.34
CA LEU A 30 3.77 9.44 -4.94
C LEU A 30 3.33 8.03 -4.49
N GLY A 31 3.25 7.08 -5.43
CA GLY A 31 2.78 5.72 -5.18
C GLY A 31 1.26 5.53 -5.20
N LEU A 32 0.50 6.57 -5.57
CA LEU A 32 -0.95 6.51 -5.77
C LEU A 32 -1.30 6.52 -7.26
N PRO A 33 -2.25 5.69 -7.69
CA PRO A 33 -2.78 5.79 -9.05
C PRO A 33 -3.75 6.98 -9.13
N LEU A 34 -3.30 8.08 -9.73
CA LEU A 34 -4.13 9.22 -10.10
C LEU A 34 -5.06 8.83 -11.26
N GLY A 35 -6.31 9.26 -11.20
CA GLY A 35 -7.31 8.99 -12.25
C GLY A 35 -7.82 7.55 -12.30
N ALA A 36 -7.33 6.65 -11.45
CA ALA A 36 -7.88 5.31 -11.35
C ALA A 36 -9.24 5.31 -10.62
N PRO A 37 -10.13 4.34 -10.91
CA PRO A 37 -11.41 4.24 -10.22
C PRO A 37 -11.21 4.06 -8.71
N ASN A 38 -11.85 4.91 -7.92
CA ASN A 38 -11.73 4.94 -6.45
C ASN A 38 -12.16 3.63 -5.73
N ARG A 39 -12.88 2.74 -6.43
CA ARG A 39 -13.33 1.43 -5.94
C ARG A 39 -12.50 0.26 -6.47
N ALA A 40 -11.52 0.50 -7.34
CA ALA A 40 -10.73 -0.57 -7.91
C ALA A 40 -9.88 -1.24 -6.83
N SER A 41 -10.00 -2.56 -6.71
CA SER A 41 -9.18 -3.33 -5.75
C SER A 41 -7.69 -3.27 -6.09
N SER A 42 -7.36 -3.01 -7.36
CA SER A 42 -5.98 -2.83 -7.84
C SER A 42 -5.24 -1.66 -7.17
N VAL A 43 -5.95 -0.64 -6.69
CA VAL A 43 -5.37 0.47 -5.93
C VAL A 43 -4.75 -0.01 -4.61
N TRP A 44 -5.24 -1.13 -4.08
CA TRP A 44 -4.83 -1.69 -2.79
C TRP A 44 -3.80 -2.82 -2.91
N ASP A 45 -3.60 -3.38 -4.12
CA ASP A 45 -2.65 -4.48 -4.31
C ASP A 45 -1.20 -4.05 -4.02
N GLY A 46 -0.83 -2.81 -4.35
CA GLY A 46 0.48 -2.26 -3.99
C GLY A 46 0.68 -2.09 -2.48
N VAL A 47 -0.39 -1.75 -1.74
CA VAL A 47 -0.38 -1.66 -0.27
C VAL A 47 -0.18 -3.04 0.34
N GLU A 48 -0.93 -4.03 -0.15
CA GLU A 48 -0.81 -5.41 0.32
C GLU A 48 0.60 -5.97 0.08
N GLU A 49 1.14 -5.78 -1.12
CA GLU A 49 2.47 -6.26 -1.46
C GLU A 49 3.55 -5.62 -0.57
N LYS A 50 3.45 -4.31 -0.32
CA LYS A 50 4.36 -3.61 0.60
C LYS A 50 4.28 -4.15 2.03
N MET A 51 3.09 -4.50 2.50
CA MET A 51 2.91 -5.14 3.80
C MET A 51 3.51 -6.55 3.84
N ARG A 52 3.24 -7.38 2.82
CA ARG A 52 3.81 -8.73 2.71
C ARG A 52 5.33 -8.70 2.76
N ARG A 53 5.96 -7.82 1.98
CA ARG A 53 7.42 -7.66 1.97
C ARG A 53 7.98 -7.27 3.35
N LYS A 54 7.35 -6.34 4.06
CA LYS A 54 7.78 -5.97 5.41
C LYS A 54 7.66 -7.12 6.40
N PHE A 55 6.55 -7.86 6.38
CA PHE A 55 6.38 -9.04 7.22
C PHE A 55 7.34 -10.18 6.89
N ALA A 56 7.79 -10.29 5.64
CA ALA A 56 8.79 -11.25 5.22
C ALA A 56 10.21 -10.85 5.65
N LEU A 57 10.54 -9.55 5.56
CA LEU A 57 11.84 -9.02 5.98
C LEU A 57 12.06 -9.11 7.49
N TRP A 58 10.99 -8.99 8.28
CA TRP A 58 11.10 -9.14 9.73
C TRP A 58 11.29 -10.61 10.09
N LYS A 59 12.48 -10.91 10.61
CA LYS A 59 12.82 -12.25 11.10
C LYS A 59 11.90 -12.61 12.28
N ARG A 60 10.82 -13.34 11.96
CA ARG A 60 9.76 -13.80 12.87
C ARG A 60 10.31 -14.48 14.13
N GLN A 61 11.46 -15.14 13.99
CA GLN A 61 12.15 -15.87 15.06
C GLN A 61 12.73 -15.01 16.18
N PHE A 62 13.00 -13.72 15.94
CA PHE A 62 13.65 -12.84 16.94
C PHE A 62 12.68 -11.89 17.65
N LEU A 63 11.39 -11.96 17.34
CA LEU A 63 10.37 -11.07 17.90
C LEU A 63 9.48 -11.84 18.87
N SER A 64 9.44 -11.39 20.13
CA SER A 64 8.44 -11.82 21.09
C SER A 64 7.03 -11.50 20.60
N LYS A 65 6.02 -12.20 21.11
CA LYS A 65 4.62 -11.94 20.75
C LYS A 65 4.21 -10.48 20.99
N GLY A 66 4.68 -9.87 22.08
CA GLY A 66 4.50 -8.45 22.36
C GLY A 66 5.19 -7.55 21.32
N GLY A 67 6.44 -7.87 20.95
CA GLY A 67 7.17 -7.16 19.90
C GLY A 67 6.46 -7.23 18.55
N ARG A 68 5.90 -8.39 18.18
CA ARG A 68 5.09 -8.55 16.96
C ARG A 68 3.84 -7.68 16.99
N ILE A 69 3.13 -7.59 18.11
CA ILE A 69 1.94 -6.71 18.25
C ILE A 69 2.32 -5.24 18.09
N THR A 70 3.38 -4.78 18.74
CA THR A 70 3.85 -3.39 18.63
C THR A 70 4.26 -3.06 17.19
N LEU A 71 4.94 -3.99 16.52
CA LEU A 71 5.38 -3.82 15.15
C LEU A 71 4.21 -3.82 14.15
N ILE A 72 3.22 -4.70 14.38
CA ILE A 72 1.93 -4.70 13.70
C ILE A 72 1.30 -3.32 13.85
N LYS A 73 1.08 -2.84 15.09
CA LYS A 73 0.40 -1.57 15.34
C LYS A 73 1.11 -0.37 14.70
N SER A 74 2.43 -0.25 14.87
CA SER A 74 3.20 0.88 14.33
C SER A 74 3.23 0.90 12.79
N THR A 75 3.34 -0.26 12.16
CA THR A 75 3.58 -0.34 10.71
C THR A 75 2.30 -0.51 9.91
N LEU A 76 1.33 -1.27 10.41
CA LEU A 76 0.04 -1.44 9.76
C LEU A 76 -0.88 -0.24 9.95
N ALA A 77 -0.72 0.53 11.02
CA ALA A 77 -1.47 1.77 11.15
C ALA A 77 -0.96 2.85 10.20
N SER A 78 0.31 2.81 9.78
CA SER A 78 0.93 3.88 8.99
C SER A 78 0.93 3.62 7.47
N ILE A 79 1.09 2.37 7.02
CA ILE A 79 1.20 2.04 5.58
C ILE A 79 -0.09 2.28 4.76
N PRO A 80 -1.27 1.79 5.18
CA PRO A 80 -2.49 2.00 4.42
C PRO A 80 -3.08 3.39 4.69
N LEU A 81 -2.61 4.11 5.72
CA LEU A 81 -3.18 5.38 6.16
C LEU A 81 -3.21 6.43 5.05
N TYR A 82 -2.11 6.52 4.30
CA TYR A 82 -2.01 7.43 3.15
C TYR A 82 -3.00 7.08 2.04
N GLN A 83 -3.23 5.78 1.79
CA GLN A 83 -4.21 5.34 0.81
C GLN A 83 -5.64 5.56 1.32
N MET A 84 -5.87 5.37 2.62
CA MET A 84 -7.18 5.50 3.29
C MET A 84 -7.67 6.94 3.37
N SER A 85 -6.77 7.93 3.41
CA SER A 85 -7.17 9.35 3.40
C SER A 85 -7.76 9.78 2.04
N LEU A 86 -7.46 9.05 0.96
CA LEU A 86 -7.88 9.37 -0.40
C LEU A 86 -8.93 8.39 -0.94
N PHE A 87 -8.88 7.12 -0.53
CA PHE A 87 -9.75 6.06 -1.02
C PHE A 87 -10.41 5.30 0.12
N ARG A 88 -11.71 5.01 -0.03
CA ARG A 88 -12.42 4.15 0.92
C ARG A 88 -11.94 2.72 0.80
N MET A 89 -11.45 2.15 1.91
CA MET A 89 -10.98 0.76 1.94
C MET A 89 -12.13 -0.23 1.69
N PRO A 90 -12.03 -1.12 0.68
CA PRO A 90 -12.98 -2.20 0.49
C PRO A 90 -12.91 -3.22 1.64
N LYS A 91 -14.05 -3.78 2.04
CA LYS A 91 -14.11 -4.83 3.07
C LYS A 91 -13.27 -6.07 2.72
N SER A 92 -13.14 -6.40 1.44
CA SER A 92 -12.28 -7.49 0.96
C SER A 92 -10.81 -7.21 1.29
N MET A 93 -10.34 -5.98 1.10
CA MET A 93 -8.96 -5.58 1.39
C MET A 93 -8.70 -5.59 2.89
N ALA A 94 -9.61 -5.05 3.70
CA ALA A 94 -9.51 -5.12 5.16
C ALA A 94 -9.32 -6.58 5.65
N ARG A 95 -10.13 -7.52 5.14
CA ARG A 95 -10.02 -8.95 5.48
C ARG A 95 -8.68 -9.56 5.05
N ARG A 96 -8.16 -9.20 3.86
CA ARG A 96 -6.85 -9.66 3.37
C ARG A 96 -5.73 -9.15 4.29
N LEU A 97 -5.74 -7.87 4.65
CA LEU A 97 -4.76 -7.28 5.54
C LEU A 97 -4.80 -7.91 6.92
N GLU A 98 -5.99 -8.07 7.52
CA GLU A 98 -6.15 -8.75 8.80
C GLU A 98 -5.59 -10.18 8.80
N LYS A 99 -5.80 -10.92 7.70
CA LYS A 99 -5.25 -12.28 7.54
C LYS A 99 -3.73 -12.26 7.59
N LEU A 100 -3.08 -11.27 6.96
CA LEU A 100 -1.62 -11.12 7.04
C LEU A 100 -1.15 -10.84 8.47
N GLN A 101 -1.85 -9.99 9.21
CA GLN A 101 -1.48 -9.69 10.61
C GLN A 101 -1.64 -10.93 11.50
N ARG A 102 -2.75 -11.67 11.33
CA ARG A 102 -3.00 -12.93 12.06
C ARG A 102 -1.90 -13.95 11.78
N ASN A 103 -1.54 -14.15 10.52
CA ASN A 103 -0.46 -15.06 10.15
C ASN A 103 0.87 -14.62 10.79
N PHE A 104 1.24 -13.34 10.69
CA PHE A 104 2.47 -12.83 11.30
C PHE A 104 2.48 -12.97 12.84
N LEU A 105 1.33 -12.82 13.49
CA LEU A 105 1.22 -12.93 14.94
C LEU A 105 1.36 -14.38 15.43
N TRP A 106 0.69 -15.33 14.76
CA TRP A 106 0.51 -16.70 15.24
C TRP A 106 1.49 -17.72 14.66
N GLU A 107 2.26 -17.39 13.63
CA GLU A 107 3.27 -18.30 13.11
C GLU A 107 4.44 -18.47 14.11
N GLU A 108 4.63 -19.68 14.63
CA GLU A 108 5.70 -19.98 15.56
C GLU A 108 7.08 -19.95 14.89
N PRO A 109 8.14 -19.53 15.60
CA PRO A 109 9.50 -19.77 15.14
C PRO A 109 9.70 -21.26 14.92
N MET A 110 10.15 -21.67 13.74
CA MET A 110 10.62 -23.03 13.46
C MET A 110 11.87 -23.31 14.29
N GLY A 111 11.67 -23.64 15.57
CA GLY A 111 12.73 -23.79 16.56
C GLY A 111 12.19 -23.99 17.98
N GLY A 112 10.97 -24.51 18.11
CA GLY A 112 10.51 -25.05 19.39
C GLY A 112 11.38 -26.24 19.75
N ILE A 113 12.36 -26.04 20.63
CA ILE A 113 12.95 -27.12 21.39
C ILE A 113 11.78 -27.73 22.17
N ARG A 114 11.30 -28.88 21.70
CA ARG A 114 10.47 -29.77 22.50
C ARG A 114 11.38 -30.34 23.59
N LEU A 115 11.45 -29.66 24.74
CA LEU A 115 11.82 -30.31 25.98
C LEU A 115 10.58 -31.06 26.46
N ILE A 116 10.52 -32.32 26.07
CA ILE A 116 9.85 -33.38 26.83
C ILE A 116 10.86 -33.81 27.90
#